data_AF-A0ABD5RJW7-F1
#
_entry.id   AF-A0ABD5RJW7-F1
#
_cell.length_a   1.000
_cell.length_b   1.000
_cell.length_c   1.000
_cell.angle_alpha   90.00
_cell.angle_beta   90.00
_cell.angle_gamma   90.00
#
_symmetry.space_group_name_H-M   'P 1'
#
loop_
_entity.id
_entity.type
_entity.pdbx_description
1 polymer ?
#
loop_
_entity_poly.entity_id
_entity_poly.type
_entity_poly.pdbx_seq_one_letter_code
_entity_poly.pdbx_strand_id
1 'polypeptide(L)'
;MGDWTEEYAATDDLNEQYRLLRAEMARLRGRRDDVEFFDVGAVASDVRRANDSFDGALVVFVANDFGRPVALRPEDVAIDAQAEIRRAILERKYDDAHEDLDEVRRTLLDEHPALHKAIVAEYSDGGIRYHLPEGSNETTNFLTVREMVGLVDYTTNSLQRDDLSVTY
;
A
#
# COMPACT_ATOMS: atom_id res chain seq x y z
N MET A 1 -29.60 4.34 11.72
CA MET A 1 -28.46 4.86 10.93
C MET A 1 -28.35 3.88 9.78
N GLY A 2 -28.70 4.29 8.56
CA GLY A 2 -28.71 3.38 7.40
C GLY A 2 -27.28 2.91 7.11
N ASP A 3 -27.15 1.68 6.65
CA ASP A 3 -25.85 1.12 6.26
C ASP A 3 -25.34 1.89 5.04
N TRP A 4 -24.29 2.69 5.20
CA TRP A 4 -23.72 3.48 4.10
C TRP A 4 -23.39 2.58 2.90
N THR A 5 -23.10 1.30 3.15
CA THR A 5 -22.80 0.26 2.16
C THR A 5 -24.03 -0.05 1.30
N GLU A 6 -25.23 -0.10 1.89
CA GLU A 6 -26.48 -0.29 1.16
C GLU A 6 -26.81 0.95 0.29
N GLU A 7 -26.60 2.15 0.83
CA GLU A 7 -26.83 3.41 0.09
C GLU A 7 -25.82 3.59 -1.07
N TYR A 8 -24.57 3.19 -0.84
CA TYR A 8 -23.51 3.19 -1.86
C TYR A 8 -23.77 2.17 -2.96
N ALA A 9 -24.21 0.95 -2.61
CA ALA A 9 -24.49 -0.12 -3.57
C ALA A 9 -25.77 0.12 -4.40
N ALA A 10 -26.72 0.90 -3.87
CA ALA A 10 -28.01 1.15 -4.52
C ALA A 10 -28.03 2.36 -5.47
N THR A 11 -26.97 3.19 -5.49
CA THR A 11 -26.91 4.39 -6.33
C THR A 11 -26.06 4.18 -7.58
N ASP A 12 -26.63 4.50 -8.74
CA ASP A 12 -25.94 4.47 -10.04
C ASP A 12 -25.27 5.82 -10.38
N ASP A 13 -25.44 6.86 -9.54
CA ASP A 13 -24.79 8.15 -9.73
C ASP A 13 -23.38 8.13 -9.13
N LEU A 14 -22.38 8.17 -10.02
CA LEU A 14 -20.96 8.22 -9.66
C LEU A 14 -20.61 9.38 -8.72
N ASN A 15 -21.28 10.53 -8.84
CA ASN A 15 -21.03 11.67 -7.93
C ASN A 15 -21.54 11.38 -6.52
N GLU A 16 -22.67 10.67 -6.43
CA GLU A 16 -23.27 10.30 -5.16
C GLU A 16 -22.47 9.20 -4.46
N GLN A 17 -22.01 8.18 -5.21
CA GLN A 17 -21.04 7.20 -4.72
C GLN A 17 -19.80 7.89 -4.15
N TYR A 18 -19.26 8.88 -4.88
CA TYR A 18 -18.09 9.63 -4.43
C TYR A 18 -18.36 10.46 -3.16
N ARG A 19 -19.55 11.06 -3.04
CA ARG A 19 -19.96 11.81 -1.85
C ARG A 19 -20.07 10.91 -0.62
N LEU A 20 -20.74 9.77 -0.75
CA LEU A 20 -20.93 8.78 0.31
C LEU A 20 -19.59 8.24 0.81
N LEU A 21 -18.70 7.90 -0.12
CA LEU A 21 -17.36 7.45 0.21
C LEU A 21 -16.55 8.51 0.97
N ARG A 22 -16.58 9.77 0.51
CA ARG A 22 -15.90 10.87 1.20
C ARG A 22 -16.42 11.08 2.63
N ALA A 23 -17.73 10.97 2.82
CA ALA A 23 -18.34 11.09 4.14
C ALA A 23 -17.88 9.96 5.06
N GLU A 24 -17.82 8.73 4.57
CA GLU A 24 -17.36 7.58 5.33
C GLU A 24 -15.87 7.67 5.67
N MET A 25 -15.03 8.05 4.71
CA MET A 25 -13.60 8.31 4.96
C MET A 25 -13.40 9.39 6.03
N ALA A 26 -14.20 10.47 6.01
CA ALA A 26 -14.14 11.53 7.02
C ALA A 26 -14.58 11.02 8.41
N ARG A 27 -15.64 10.21 8.47
CA ARG A 27 -16.10 9.57 9.70
C ARG A 27 -15.03 8.66 10.29
N LEU A 28 -14.44 7.81 9.47
CA LEU A 28 -13.40 6.87 9.89
C LEU A 28 -12.11 7.60 10.33
N ARG A 29 -11.70 8.66 9.62
CA ARG A 29 -10.60 9.54 10.05
C ARG A 29 -10.87 10.26 11.37
N GLY A 30 -12.12 10.61 11.65
CA GLY A 30 -12.55 11.17 12.94
C GLY A 30 -12.42 10.19 14.12
N ARG A 31 -12.22 8.89 13.84
CA ARG A 31 -12.04 7.83 14.84
C ARG A 31 -10.58 7.36 14.95
N ARG A 32 -9.62 8.12 14.41
CA ARG A 32 -8.20 7.74 14.32
C ARG A 32 -7.59 7.26 15.64
N ASP A 33 -8.04 7.82 16.77
CA ASP A 33 -7.53 7.45 18.10
C ASP A 33 -8.09 6.11 18.61
N ASP A 34 -9.19 5.61 18.02
CA ASP A 34 -9.81 4.31 18.30
C ASP A 34 -9.35 3.22 17.31
N VAL A 35 -8.49 3.57 16.34
CA VAL A 35 -8.03 2.66 15.30
C VAL A 35 -6.78 1.93 15.77
N GLU A 36 -6.87 0.61 15.84
CA GLU A 36 -5.70 -0.25 15.99
C GLU A 36 -4.86 -0.19 14.71
N PHE A 37 -3.58 0.18 14.85
CA PHE A 37 -2.61 0.15 13.75
C PHE A 37 -2.04 -1.27 13.61
N PHE A 38 -1.60 -1.64 12.40
CA PHE A 38 -0.92 -2.91 12.19
C PHE A 38 0.41 -2.97 12.96
N ASP A 39 0.79 -4.18 13.39
CA ASP A 39 2.09 -4.41 14.04
C ASP A 39 3.21 -4.39 12.99
N VAL A 40 3.91 -3.26 12.91
CA VAL A 40 5.02 -3.06 11.98
C VAL A 40 6.12 -4.11 12.15
N GLY A 41 6.36 -4.59 13.39
CA GLY A 41 7.37 -5.60 13.67
C GLY A 41 6.97 -6.98 13.14
N ALA A 42 5.69 -7.34 13.26
CA ALA A 42 5.16 -8.56 12.67
C ALA A 42 5.24 -8.53 11.14
N VAL A 43 4.77 -7.44 10.52
CA VAL A 43 4.87 -7.24 9.05
C VAL A 43 6.33 -7.31 8.59
N ALA A 44 7.25 -6.64 9.29
CA ALA A 44 8.69 -6.68 8.99
C ALA A 44 9.25 -8.11 9.04
N SER A 45 8.81 -8.93 10.00
CA SER A 45 9.24 -10.32 10.11
C SER A 45 8.75 -11.18 8.95
N ASP A 46 7.53 -10.97 8.46
CA ASP A 46 6.98 -11.74 7.33
C ASP A 46 7.58 -11.27 6.00
N VAL A 47 7.81 -9.95 5.84
CA VAL A 47 8.56 -9.42 4.69
C VAL A 47 9.98 -9.97 4.66
N ARG A 48 10.68 -10.06 5.80
CA ARG A 48 12.00 -10.68 5.89
C ARG A 48 11.96 -12.14 5.40
N ARG A 49 10.96 -12.91 5.83
CA ARG A 49 10.80 -14.31 5.41
C ARG A 49 10.52 -14.43 3.91
N ALA A 50 9.69 -13.54 3.36
CA ALA A 50 9.39 -13.51 1.94
C ALA A 50 10.64 -13.15 1.10
N ASN A 51 11.46 -12.23 1.59
CA ASN A 51 12.69 -11.77 0.94
C ASN A 51 13.66 -12.91 0.61
N ASP A 52 13.72 -13.95 1.45
CA ASP A 52 14.58 -15.12 1.23
C ASP A 52 14.25 -15.91 -0.06
N SER A 53 13.09 -15.65 -0.67
CA SER A 53 12.65 -16.29 -1.92
C SER A 53 13.00 -15.51 -3.19
N PHE A 54 13.63 -14.33 -3.06
CA PHE A 54 13.95 -13.44 -4.17
C PHE A 54 15.47 -13.27 -4.31
N ASP A 55 15.93 -13.13 -5.55
CA ASP A 55 17.34 -12.87 -5.85
C ASP A 55 17.72 -11.40 -5.54
N GLY A 56 16.76 -10.48 -5.70
CA GLY A 56 16.87 -9.09 -5.28
C GLY A 56 16.34 -8.83 -3.87
N ALA A 57 16.46 -7.59 -3.44
CA ALA A 57 15.94 -7.14 -2.16
C ALA A 57 14.50 -6.67 -2.28
N LEU A 58 13.59 -7.25 -1.48
CA LEU A 58 12.23 -6.76 -1.37
C LEU A 58 12.22 -5.38 -0.69
N VAL A 59 11.36 -4.49 -1.16
CA VAL A 59 11.05 -3.21 -0.52
C VAL A 59 9.55 -3.06 -0.57
N VAL A 60 8.93 -2.94 0.61
CA VAL A 60 7.47 -2.98 0.73
C VAL A 60 6.95 -1.68 1.32
N PHE A 61 6.01 -1.05 0.62
CA PHE A 61 5.29 0.12 1.11
C PHE A 61 3.93 -0.32 1.61
N VAL A 62 3.68 -0.12 2.91
CA VAL A 62 2.45 -0.55 3.57
C VAL A 62 1.73 0.63 4.21
N ALA A 63 0.41 0.57 4.26
CA ALA A 63 -0.39 1.55 5.00
C ALA A 63 -1.76 0.99 5.40
N ASN A 64 -2.33 1.62 6.42
CA ASN A 64 -3.77 1.61 6.66
C ASN A 64 -4.41 2.89 6.12
N ASP A 65 -5.74 2.92 6.05
CA ASP A 65 -6.49 4.10 5.55
C ASP A 65 -6.40 5.34 6.47
N PHE A 66 -5.84 5.16 7.67
CA PHE A 66 -5.82 6.14 8.76
C PHE A 66 -4.44 6.79 9.01
N GLY A 67 -3.47 6.51 8.14
CA GLY A 67 -2.37 7.43 7.88
C GLY A 67 -1.13 7.21 8.74
N ARG A 68 -0.54 6.01 8.69
CA ARG A 68 0.89 5.82 8.92
C ARG A 68 1.45 4.88 7.85
N PRO A 69 1.84 5.43 6.70
CA PRO A 69 2.53 4.63 5.73
C PRO A 69 3.95 4.33 6.21
N VAL A 70 4.38 3.10 5.98
CA VAL A 70 5.71 2.60 6.36
C VAL A 70 6.35 1.99 5.13
N ALA A 71 7.63 2.29 4.92
CA ALA A 71 8.46 1.62 3.94
C ALA A 71 9.40 0.66 4.65
N LEU A 72 9.25 -0.62 4.36
CA LEU A 72 10.08 -1.72 4.86
C LEU A 72 11.18 -2.00 3.83
N ARG A 73 12.44 -2.04 4.29
CA ARG A 73 13.59 -2.42 3.45
C ARG A 73 14.61 -3.26 4.24
N PRO A 74 15.44 -4.07 3.59
CA PRO A 74 16.58 -4.70 4.24
C PRO A 74 17.57 -3.67 4.78
N GLU A 75 18.32 -4.04 5.83
CA GLU A 75 19.35 -3.20 6.43
C GLU A 75 20.44 -2.74 5.44
N ASP A 76 20.81 -3.59 4.48
CA ASP A 76 21.86 -3.38 3.48
C ASP A 76 21.40 -2.57 2.26
N VAL A 77 20.09 -2.41 2.06
CA VAL A 77 19.52 -1.58 0.99
C VAL A 77 19.51 -0.12 1.42
N ALA A 78 20.16 0.76 0.67
CA ALA A 78 20.15 2.20 0.97
C ALA A 78 18.74 2.80 0.95
N ILE A 79 18.50 3.82 1.77
CA ILE A 79 17.20 4.52 1.81
C ILE A 79 16.82 5.13 0.44
N ASP A 80 17.81 5.49 -0.37
CA ASP A 80 17.62 6.06 -1.72
C ASP A 80 16.94 5.08 -2.68
N ALA A 81 17.08 3.76 -2.48
CA ALA A 81 16.39 2.75 -3.28
C ALA A 81 14.86 2.93 -3.23
N GLN A 82 14.32 3.40 -2.10
CA GLN A 82 12.89 3.70 -2.00
C GLN A 82 12.47 4.83 -2.95
N ALA A 83 13.32 5.85 -3.12
CA ALA A 83 13.04 6.95 -4.05
C ALA A 83 13.12 6.49 -5.51
N GLU A 84 14.04 5.58 -5.83
CA GLU A 84 14.15 4.97 -7.15
C GLU A 84 12.91 4.14 -7.49
N ILE A 85 12.44 3.31 -6.55
CA ILE A 85 11.21 2.52 -6.72
C ILE A 85 10.00 3.42 -6.90
N ARG A 86 9.84 4.46 -6.07
CA ARG A 86 8.74 5.43 -6.21
C ARG A 86 8.77 6.08 -7.59
N ARG A 87 9.94 6.47 -8.09
CA ARG A 87 10.10 7.03 -9.44
C ARG A 87 9.69 6.02 -10.52
N ALA A 88 10.16 4.77 -10.43
CA ALA A 88 9.79 3.71 -11.37
C ALA A 88 8.27 3.51 -11.42
N ILE A 89 7.60 3.48 -10.27
CA ILE A 89 6.15 3.38 -10.16
C ILE A 89 5.46 4.60 -10.79
N LEU A 90 5.94 5.82 -10.54
CA LEU A 90 5.32 7.02 -11.12
C LEU A 90 5.47 7.11 -12.65
N GLU A 91 6.58 6.59 -13.19
CA GLU A 91 6.88 6.61 -14.62
C GLU A 91 6.06 5.58 -15.41
N ARG A 92 5.95 4.35 -14.89
CA ARG A 92 5.27 3.24 -15.60
C ARG A 92 3.86 2.96 -15.08
N LYS A 93 3.53 3.44 -13.88
CA LYS A 93 2.25 3.25 -13.18
C LYS A 93 1.95 1.78 -12.92
N TYR A 94 0.87 1.26 -13.49
CA TYR A 94 0.37 -0.07 -13.22
C TYR A 94 1.31 -1.11 -13.82
N ASP A 95 1.56 -2.18 -13.07
CA ASP A 95 2.35 -3.32 -13.51
C ASP A 95 1.79 -4.55 -12.80
N ASP A 96 0.99 -5.33 -13.53
CA ASP A 96 0.37 -6.57 -13.07
C ASP A 96 1.15 -7.81 -13.53
N ALA A 97 2.32 -7.63 -14.16
CA ALA A 97 3.06 -8.72 -14.80
C ALA A 97 3.87 -9.61 -13.84
N HIS A 98 3.89 -9.28 -12.54
CA HIS A 98 4.71 -9.96 -11.53
C HIS A 98 3.84 -10.69 -10.49
N GLU A 99 3.41 -11.91 -10.83
CA GLU A 99 2.56 -12.77 -9.97
C GLU A 99 3.21 -13.12 -8.64
N ASP A 100 4.54 -13.30 -8.63
CA ASP A 100 5.32 -13.58 -7.42
C ASP A 100 5.27 -12.42 -6.41
N LEU A 101 5.33 -11.18 -6.89
CA LEU A 101 5.20 -9.99 -6.05
C LEU A 101 3.75 -9.76 -5.58
N ASP A 102 2.74 -10.13 -6.38
CA ASP A 102 1.34 -10.09 -5.95
C ASP A 102 1.02 -11.17 -4.91
N GLU A 103 1.62 -12.36 -4.99
CA GLU A 103 1.47 -13.39 -3.97
C GLU A 103 1.94 -12.89 -2.59
N VAL A 104 3.12 -12.25 -2.54
CA VAL A 104 3.62 -11.60 -1.32
C VAL A 104 2.63 -10.53 -0.85
N ARG A 105 2.15 -9.68 -1.76
CA ARG A 105 1.20 -8.61 -1.44
C ARG A 105 -0.09 -9.17 -0.82
N ARG A 106 -0.70 -10.19 -1.41
CA ARG A 106 -1.94 -10.82 -0.92
C ARG A 106 -1.70 -11.47 0.44
N THR A 107 -0.60 -12.21 0.59
CA THR A 107 -0.23 -12.83 1.86
C THR A 107 -0.12 -11.78 2.98
N LEU A 108 0.54 -10.65 2.72
CA LEU A 108 0.65 -9.56 3.70
C LEU A 108 -0.71 -8.95 4.06
N LEU A 109 -1.61 -8.78 3.10
CA LEU A 109 -2.96 -8.25 3.35
C LEU A 109 -3.83 -9.26 4.14
N ASP A 110 -3.69 -10.56 3.87
CA ASP A 110 -4.44 -11.62 4.53
C ASP A 110 -3.96 -11.87 5.96
N GLU A 111 -2.63 -11.87 6.18
CA GLU A 111 -2.03 -12.10 7.50
C GLU A 111 -2.12 -10.88 8.42
N HIS A 112 -2.21 -9.67 7.85
CA HIS A 112 -2.26 -8.41 8.59
C HIS A 112 -3.53 -7.61 8.27
N PRO A 113 -4.70 -7.95 8.82
CA PRO A 113 -5.99 -7.35 8.44
C PRO A 113 -6.10 -5.83 8.65
N ALA A 114 -5.27 -5.24 9.51
CA ALA A 114 -5.19 -3.79 9.72
C ALA A 114 -4.35 -3.06 8.65
N LEU A 115 -3.68 -3.82 7.78
CA LEU A 115 -2.99 -3.33 6.59
C LEU A 115 -3.99 -3.33 5.44
N HIS A 116 -4.23 -2.17 4.85
CA HIS A 116 -5.24 -2.03 3.78
C HIS A 116 -4.59 -1.83 2.40
N LYS A 117 -3.31 -1.44 2.38
CA LYS A 117 -2.55 -1.11 1.17
C LYS A 117 -1.14 -1.66 1.30
N ALA A 118 -0.72 -2.43 0.29
CA ALA A 118 0.65 -2.90 0.13
C ALA A 118 1.08 -2.73 -1.33
N ILE A 119 2.29 -2.20 -1.51
CA ILE A 119 3.03 -2.22 -2.78
C ILE A 119 4.32 -2.97 -2.50
N VAL A 120 4.57 -4.03 -3.27
CA VAL A 120 5.76 -4.87 -3.15
C VAL A 120 6.65 -4.62 -4.36
N ALA A 121 7.92 -4.33 -4.10
CA ALA A 121 8.93 -4.14 -5.12
C ALA A 121 10.16 -5.02 -4.83
N GLU A 122 10.83 -5.47 -5.87
CA GLU A 122 12.15 -6.09 -5.82
C GLU A 122 13.17 -5.10 -6.40
N TYR A 123 14.21 -4.83 -5.63
CA TYR A 123 15.34 -3.97 -5.97
C TYR A 123 16.58 -4.82 -6.20
N SER A 124 17.17 -4.73 -7.38
CA SER A 124 18.37 -5.49 -7.75
C SER A 124 19.29 -4.67 -8.63
N ASP A 125 20.53 -5.12 -8.82
CA ASP A 125 21.48 -4.55 -9.80
C ASP A 125 20.93 -4.61 -11.24
N GLY A 126 20.02 -5.55 -11.53
CA GLY A 126 19.35 -5.70 -12.82
C GLY A 126 18.21 -4.70 -13.05
N GLY A 127 17.82 -3.94 -12.02
CA GLY A 127 16.73 -2.97 -12.05
C GLY A 127 15.65 -3.24 -11.01
N ILE A 128 14.54 -2.51 -11.15
CA ILE A 128 13.39 -2.53 -10.24
C ILE A 128 12.24 -3.27 -10.90
N ARG A 129 11.68 -4.25 -10.18
CA ARG A 129 10.39 -4.89 -10.46
C ARG A 129 9.41 -4.49 -9.36
N TYR A 130 8.15 -4.27 -9.68
CA TYR A 130 7.15 -3.98 -8.66
C TYR A 130 5.78 -4.47 -9.09
N HIS A 131 4.91 -4.76 -8.12
CA HIS A 131 3.52 -5.07 -8.41
C HIS A 131 2.61 -3.91 -7.96
N LEU A 132 1.88 -3.33 -8.91
CA LEU A 132 0.83 -2.36 -8.66
C LEU A 132 -0.36 -2.68 -9.58
N PRO A 133 -1.45 -3.27 -9.04
CA PRO A 133 -2.57 -3.70 -9.87
C PRO A 133 -3.28 -2.52 -10.54
N GLU A 134 -3.88 -2.77 -11.70
CA GLU A 134 -4.66 -1.76 -12.41
C GLU A 134 -5.87 -1.25 -11.61
N GLY A 135 -6.24 0.00 -11.89
CA GLY A 135 -7.30 0.78 -11.26
C GLY A 135 -8.70 0.16 -11.20
N SER A 136 -8.98 -0.93 -11.88
CA SER A 136 -10.29 -1.56 -11.83
C SER A 136 -10.21 -2.98 -12.35
N ASN A 137 -10.24 -3.95 -11.44
CA ASN A 137 -10.49 -5.34 -11.78
C ASN A 137 -11.44 -5.96 -10.75
N GLU A 138 -11.84 -7.21 -10.94
CA GLU A 138 -12.79 -7.90 -10.05
C GLU A 138 -12.33 -7.94 -8.58
N THR A 139 -11.03 -7.70 -8.31
CA THR A 139 -10.41 -7.81 -6.98
C THR A 139 -9.92 -6.47 -6.42
N THR A 140 -9.89 -5.39 -7.20
CA THR A 140 -9.28 -4.10 -6.83
C THR A 140 -10.11 -2.92 -7.34
N ASN A 141 -10.54 -2.06 -6.41
CA ASN A 141 -11.34 -0.87 -6.73
C ASN A 141 -10.47 0.35 -7.10
N PHE A 142 -10.99 1.23 -7.95
CA PHE A 142 -10.36 2.48 -8.39
C PHE A 142 -9.89 3.40 -7.26
N LEU A 143 -10.60 3.37 -6.14
CA LEU A 143 -10.26 4.11 -4.95
C LEU A 143 -9.02 3.52 -4.27
N THR A 144 -8.94 2.19 -4.14
CA THR A 144 -7.77 1.48 -3.62
C THR A 144 -6.52 1.85 -4.41
N VAL A 145 -6.63 1.95 -5.73
CA VAL A 145 -5.50 2.32 -6.60
C VAL A 145 -5.13 3.80 -6.51
N ARG A 146 -6.10 4.72 -6.53
CA ARG A 146 -5.81 6.15 -6.29
C ARG A 146 -5.19 6.38 -4.92
N GLU A 147 -5.55 5.59 -3.94
CA GLU A 147 -4.99 5.66 -2.60
C GLU A 147 -3.65 4.92 -2.46
N MET A 148 -3.35 3.91 -3.30
CA MET A 148 -2.02 3.30 -3.44
C MET A 148 -1.05 4.22 -4.17
N VAL A 149 -1.50 4.92 -5.22
CA VAL A 149 -0.72 6.03 -5.82
C VAL A 149 -0.59 7.17 -4.82
N GLY A 150 -1.66 7.47 -4.07
CA GLY A 150 -1.64 8.41 -2.96
C GLY A 150 -0.68 8.00 -1.83
N LEU A 151 -0.46 6.70 -1.62
CA LEU A 151 0.54 6.16 -0.69
C LEU A 151 1.97 6.41 -1.21
N VAL A 152 2.20 6.21 -2.50
CA VAL A 152 3.46 6.58 -3.15
C VAL A 152 3.68 8.09 -3.05
N ASP A 153 2.69 8.92 -3.39
CA ASP A 153 2.77 10.37 -3.28
C ASP A 153 2.95 10.85 -1.83
N TYR A 154 2.27 10.24 -0.87
CA TYR A 154 2.39 10.60 0.54
C TYR A 154 3.75 10.19 1.10
N THR A 155 4.27 9.01 0.73
CA THR A 155 5.63 8.57 1.13
C THR A 155 6.73 9.33 0.39
N THR A 156 6.45 9.83 -0.81
CA THR A 156 7.36 10.70 -1.58
C THR A 156 7.41 12.10 -0.95
N ASN A 157 6.26 12.65 -0.56
CA ASN A 157 6.17 13.95 0.11
C ASN A 157 6.53 13.88 1.60
N SER A 158 6.57 12.68 2.20
CA SER A 158 7.06 12.44 3.57
C SER A 158 8.59 12.45 3.68
N LEU A 159 9.30 13.11 2.76
CA LEU A 159 10.66 13.66 2.90
C LEU A 159 10.88 14.50 4.19
N GLN A 160 9.94 14.50 5.13
CA GLN A 160 9.99 15.20 6.41
C GLN A 160 10.24 14.30 7.63
N ARG A 161 10.24 12.95 7.55
CA ARG A 161 10.60 12.14 8.74
C ARG A 161 11.25 10.78 8.46
N ASP A 162 12.38 10.57 9.13
CA ASP A 162 13.12 9.30 9.18
C ASP A 162 12.35 8.15 9.88
N ASP A 163 11.28 8.46 10.63
CA ASP A 163 10.50 7.51 11.43
C ASP A 163 9.53 6.62 10.63
N LEU A 164 9.43 6.81 9.32
CA LEU A 164 8.55 6.04 8.41
C LEU A 164 9.31 5.01 7.55
N SER A 165 10.63 4.94 7.70
CA SER A 165 11.50 3.96 7.04
C SER A 165 11.97 2.96 8.09
N VAL A 166 11.58 1.70 7.93
CA VAL A 166 11.89 0.64 8.88
C VAL A 166 12.79 -0.37 8.19
N THR A 167 13.96 -0.62 8.78
CA THR A 167 14.82 -1.72 8.35
C THR A 167 14.33 -3.02 8.97
N TYR A 168 14.31 -4.06 8.15
CA TYR A 168 14.13 -5.44 8.58
C TYR A 168 15.33 -6.27 8.16
#